data_AF-A0A919I3W7-F1
#
_entry.id   AF-A0A919I3W7-F1
#
_cell.length_a   1.000
_cell.length_b   1.000
_cell.length_c   1.000
_cell.angle_alpha   90.00
_cell.angle_beta   90.00
_cell.angle_gamma   90.00
#
_symmetry.space_group_name_H-M   'P 1'
#
loop_
_entity.id
_entity.type
_entity.pdbx_description
1 polymer ?
#
loop_
_entity_poly.entity_id
_entity_poly.type
_entity_poly.pdbx_seq_one_letter_code
_entity_poly.pdbx_strand_id
1 'polypeptide(L)'
;MVVNAAGIWGQRIAEYADLRITMFPAKGSLLILDHRINNLVINRCRKPADADILVPGDTISLIGTTSMHIPYDEIDDNRVTAAEVDTLLREGEKLAPVMGRTRSSAPTRRPPAGGQR
;
A
#
# COMPACT_ATOMS: atom_id res chain seq x y z
N MET A 1 -3.05 33.19 16.24
CA MET A 1 -3.27 32.49 14.95
C MET A 1 -3.33 31.00 15.23
N VAL A 2 -4.27 30.27 14.62
CA VAL A 2 -4.41 28.81 14.76
C VAL A 2 -4.29 28.20 13.36
N VAL A 3 -3.59 27.08 13.23
CA VAL A 3 -3.40 26.35 11.95
C VAL A 3 -3.89 24.91 12.13
N ASN A 4 -4.77 24.44 11.23
CA ASN A 4 -5.19 23.05 11.16
C ASN A 4 -4.27 22.29 10.18
N ALA A 5 -3.44 21.39 10.71
CA ALA A 5 -2.49 20.56 9.95
C ALA A 5 -2.77 19.05 10.13
N ALA A 6 -4.03 18.67 10.38
CA ALA A 6 -4.41 17.29 10.69
C ALA A 6 -4.60 16.39 9.46
N GLY A 7 -4.07 16.76 8.28
CA GLY A 7 -4.21 15.95 7.06
C GLY A 7 -5.68 15.67 6.70
N ILE A 8 -6.00 14.40 6.39
CA ILE A 8 -7.35 13.99 5.98
C ILE A 8 -8.40 14.20 7.09
N TRP A 9 -8.01 14.19 8.36
CA TRP A 9 -8.90 14.48 9.49
C TRP A 9 -9.23 15.99 9.61
N GLY A 10 -8.62 16.83 8.78
CA GLY A 10 -8.79 18.28 8.81
C GLY A 10 -10.24 18.72 8.57
N GLN A 11 -11.01 17.98 7.76
CA GLN A 11 -12.45 18.24 7.56
C GLN A 11 -13.22 18.15 8.90
N ARG A 12 -13.03 17.07 9.66
CA ARG A 12 -13.69 16.88 10.97
C ARG A 12 -13.31 17.97 11.98
N ILE A 13 -12.08 18.46 11.92
CA ILE A 13 -11.65 19.56 12.79
C ILE A 13 -12.31 20.89 12.41
N ALA A 14 -12.46 21.15 11.10
CA ALA A 14 -13.10 22.37 10.61
C ALA A 14 -14.60 22.45 10.98
N GLU A 15 -15.27 21.31 11.04
CA GLU A 15 -16.67 21.21 11.47
C GLU A 15 -16.89 21.73 12.90
N TYR A 16 -15.89 21.62 13.81
CA TYR A 16 -15.99 22.20 15.16
C TYR A 16 -15.99 23.73 15.17
N ALA A 17 -15.60 24.38 14.07
CA ALA A 17 -15.65 25.83 13.88
C ALA A 17 -16.79 26.25 12.93
N ASP A 18 -17.79 25.38 12.73
CA ASP A 18 -18.92 25.58 11.81
C ASP A 18 -18.50 25.78 10.33
N LEU A 19 -17.30 25.33 9.96
CA LEU A 19 -16.79 25.38 8.60
C LEU A 19 -17.07 24.06 7.87
N ARG A 20 -17.53 24.14 6.62
CA ARG A 20 -17.80 22.98 5.77
C ARG A 20 -16.69 22.80 4.74
N ILE A 21 -15.84 21.80 4.95
CA ILE A 21 -14.79 21.37 4.02
C ILE A 21 -15.12 19.96 3.58
N THR A 22 -15.16 19.70 2.27
CA THR A 22 -15.34 18.35 1.73
C THR A 22 -14.02 17.81 1.22
N MET A 23 -13.52 16.72 1.82
CA MET A 23 -12.33 16.01 1.39
C MET A 23 -12.69 14.71 0.67
N PHE A 24 -11.84 14.31 -0.29
CA PHE A 24 -11.99 13.09 -1.07
C PHE A 24 -10.81 12.17 -0.78
N PRO A 25 -10.95 11.25 0.20
CA PRO A 25 -9.84 10.41 0.59
C PRO A 25 -9.50 9.39 -0.49
N ALA A 26 -8.22 9.07 -0.58
CA ALA A 26 -7.73 7.94 -1.36
C ALA A 26 -6.79 7.13 -0.48
N LYS A 27 -6.98 5.81 -0.50
CA LYS A 27 -6.12 4.84 0.15
C LYS A 27 -5.15 4.27 -0.88
N GLY A 28 -3.90 4.08 -0.48
CA GLY A 28 -2.90 3.40 -1.28
C GLY A 28 -2.09 2.43 -0.42
N SER A 29 -1.73 1.29 -1.01
CA SER A 29 -0.93 0.26 -0.38
C SER A 29 0.44 0.14 -1.04
N LEU A 30 1.44 -0.23 -0.26
CA LEU A 30 2.79 -0.57 -0.71
C LEU A 30 3.07 -2.03 -0.35
N LEU A 31 3.81 -2.73 -1.20
CA LEU A 31 4.24 -4.10 -0.95
C LEU A 31 5.76 -4.15 -0.78
N ILE A 32 6.20 -4.74 0.32
CA ILE A 32 7.61 -4.98 0.64
C ILE A 32 7.93 -6.44 0.33
N LEU A 33 8.97 -6.65 -0.47
CA LEU A 33 9.56 -7.96 -0.74
C LEU A 33 10.84 -8.12 0.08
N ASP A 34 11.05 -9.32 0.61
CA ASP A 34 12.13 -9.67 1.53
C ASP A 34 13.52 -9.80 0.89
N HIS A 35 13.62 -9.57 -0.42
CA HIS A 35 14.87 -9.57 -1.17
C HIS A 35 14.91 -8.38 -2.15
N ARG A 36 16.12 -7.98 -2.50
CA ARG A 36 16.39 -6.92 -3.46
C ARG A 36 16.28 -7.43 -4.91
N ILE A 37 15.48 -6.76 -5.73
CA ILE A 37 15.26 -7.07 -7.15
C ILE A 37 16.14 -6.22 -8.07
N ASN A 38 16.40 -4.97 -7.68
CA ASN A 38 17.08 -3.97 -8.48
C ASN A 38 18.01 -3.11 -7.62
N ASN A 39 18.95 -2.39 -8.25
CA ASN A 39 19.90 -1.51 -7.55
C ASN A 39 19.55 -0.02 -7.65
N LEU A 40 18.67 0.37 -8.57
CA LEU A 40 18.25 1.74 -8.82
C LEU A 40 16.73 1.81 -8.86
N VAL A 41 16.15 2.95 -8.51
CA VAL A 41 14.70 3.17 -8.65
C VAL A 41 14.28 3.01 -10.11
N ILE A 42 13.22 2.23 -10.34
CA ILE A 42 12.61 2.07 -11.67
C ILE A 42 11.23 2.72 -11.64
N ASN A 43 10.93 3.56 -12.63
CA ASN A 43 9.63 4.19 -12.83
C ASN A 43 9.11 3.85 -14.23
N ARG A 44 7.81 3.53 -14.37
CA ARG A 44 7.21 3.17 -15.66
C ARG A 44 7.05 4.35 -16.64
N CYS A 45 7.26 5.60 -16.19
CA CYS A 45 7.22 6.80 -17.01
C CYS A 45 5.98 6.90 -17.94
N ARG A 46 4.82 6.49 -17.42
CA ARG A 46 3.51 6.58 -18.08
C ARG A 46 2.55 7.41 -17.23
N LYS A 47 1.30 7.56 -17.69
CA LYS A 47 0.23 8.10 -16.84
C LYS A 47 0.13 7.29 -15.54
N PRO A 48 0.01 7.94 -14.36
CA PRO A 48 0.00 7.26 -13.07
C PRO A 48 -1.04 6.15 -12.99
N ALA A 49 -0.63 5.00 -12.48
CA ALA A 49 -1.46 3.84 -12.20
C ALA A 49 -0.74 2.92 -11.19
N ASP A 50 -1.37 1.80 -10.84
CA ASP A 50 -0.86 0.93 -9.78
C ASP A 50 0.51 0.32 -10.11
N ALA A 51 1.35 0.20 -9.09
CA ALA A 51 2.69 -0.41 -9.13
C ALA A 51 3.63 0.19 -10.19
N ASP A 52 3.63 1.52 -10.33
CA ASP A 52 4.46 2.21 -11.32
C ASP A 52 5.92 2.42 -10.89
N ILE A 53 6.22 2.33 -9.59
CA ILE A 53 7.57 2.58 -9.05
C ILE A 53 8.06 1.38 -8.23
N LEU A 54 9.25 0.88 -8.58
CA LEU A 54 10.00 -0.12 -7.83
C LEU A 54 11.24 0.52 -7.21
N VAL A 55 11.26 0.60 -5.88
CA VAL A 55 12.33 1.23 -5.11
C VAL A 55 13.13 0.15 -4.39
N PRO A 56 14.46 0.12 -4.55
CA PRO A 56 15.28 -0.77 -3.76
C PRO A 56 15.58 -0.18 -2.37
N GLY A 57 15.43 -0.99 -1.33
CA GLY A 57 16.00 -0.74 0.00
C GLY A 57 17.22 -1.64 0.24
N ASP A 58 17.86 -1.58 1.41
CA ASP A 58 19.13 -2.29 1.68
C ASP A 58 19.11 -3.76 1.25
N THR A 59 18.24 -4.57 1.85
CA THR A 59 18.06 -5.98 1.49
C THR A 59 16.68 -6.28 0.89
N ILE A 60 15.83 -5.26 0.73
CA ILE A 60 14.42 -5.40 0.35
C ILE A 60 14.11 -4.68 -0.96
N SER A 61 12.94 -4.97 -1.51
CA SER A 61 12.35 -4.17 -2.60
C SER A 61 10.96 -3.68 -2.21
N LEU A 62 10.64 -2.45 -2.59
CA LEU A 62 9.33 -1.84 -2.38
C LEU A 62 8.66 -1.60 -3.73
N ILE A 63 7.44 -2.10 -3.92
CA ILE A 63 6.63 -1.82 -5.11
C ILE A 63 5.35 -1.10 -4.71
N GLY A 64 4.95 -0.12 -5.51
CA GLY A 64 3.59 0.41 -5.45
C GLY A 64 3.43 1.77 -6.12
N THR A 65 2.44 2.57 -5.69
CA THR A 65 1.35 2.21 -4.75
C THR A 65 0.19 1.53 -5.49
N THR A 66 -0.83 1.06 -4.75
CA THR A 66 -2.21 1.07 -5.27
C THR A 66 -2.85 2.44 -5.06
N SER A 67 -3.98 2.72 -5.71
CA SER A 67 -4.82 3.88 -5.39
C SER A 67 -6.30 3.54 -5.51
N MET A 68 -7.03 3.66 -4.41
CA MET A 68 -8.49 3.46 -4.36
C MET A 68 -9.17 4.62 -3.62
N HIS A 69 -10.25 5.13 -4.19
CA HIS A 69 -11.10 6.07 -3.48
C HIS A 69 -11.81 5.34 -2.34
N ILE A 70 -11.85 5.96 -1.16
CA ILE A 70 -12.58 5.45 -0.02
C ILE A 70 -13.59 6.49 0.47
N PRO A 71 -14.72 6.07 1.04
CA PRO A 71 -15.62 6.97 1.78
C PRO A 71 -14.89 7.67 2.93
N TYR A 72 -15.32 8.88 3.27
CA TYR A 72 -14.69 9.65 4.36
C TYR A 72 -14.87 9.01 5.74
N ASP A 73 -15.96 8.27 5.95
CA ASP A 73 -16.22 7.50 7.17
C ASP A 73 -15.32 6.26 7.33
N GLU A 74 -14.57 5.89 6.29
CA GLU A 74 -13.62 4.76 6.30
C GLU A 74 -12.15 5.20 6.43
N ILE A 75 -11.84 6.51 6.60
CA ILE A 75 -10.46 7.01 6.64
C ILE A 75 -9.58 6.41 7.75
N ASP A 76 -10.20 5.89 8.81
CA ASP A 76 -9.51 5.23 9.91
C ASP A 76 -9.26 3.73 9.66
N ASP A 77 -9.85 3.13 8.60
CA ASP A 77 -9.60 1.75 8.18
C ASP A 77 -8.57 1.68 7.04
N ASN A 78 -7.30 1.54 7.41
CA ASN A 78 -6.18 1.48 6.48
C ASN A 78 -5.68 0.06 6.20
N ARG A 79 -6.44 -0.98 6.55
CA ARG A 79 -5.98 -2.37 6.38
C ARG A 79 -5.75 -2.71 4.92
N VAL A 80 -4.60 -3.31 4.61
CA VAL A 80 -4.28 -3.80 3.28
C VAL A 80 -5.05 -5.09 3.00
N THR A 81 -5.69 -5.18 1.84
CA THR A 81 -6.44 -6.35 1.39
C THR A 81 -5.58 -7.29 0.54
N ALA A 82 -5.95 -8.56 0.47
CA ALA A 82 -5.28 -9.52 -0.42
C ALA A 82 -5.35 -9.12 -1.90
N ALA A 83 -6.46 -8.49 -2.32
CA ALA A 83 -6.63 -7.99 -3.70
C ALA A 83 -5.66 -6.85 -4.05
N GLU A 84 -5.33 -6.00 -3.08
CA GLU A 84 -4.30 -4.96 -3.26
C GLU A 84 -2.91 -5.59 -3.42
N VAL A 85 -2.58 -6.60 -2.61
CA VAL A 85 -1.32 -7.35 -2.74
C VAL A 85 -1.23 -8.04 -4.10
N ASP A 86 -2.29 -8.73 -4.53
CA ASP A 86 -2.35 -9.37 -5.84
C ASP A 86 -2.19 -8.37 -6.98
N THR A 87 -2.75 -7.16 -6.84
CA THR A 87 -2.61 -6.09 -7.83
C THR A 87 -1.17 -5.59 -7.91
N LEU A 88 -0.54 -5.34 -6.76
CA LEU A 88 0.86 -4.91 -6.70
C LEU A 88 1.81 -5.95 -7.31
N LEU A 89 1.57 -7.25 -7.06
CA LEU A 89 2.37 -8.32 -7.66
C LEU A 89 2.16 -8.41 -9.17
N ARG A 90 0.90 -8.41 -9.63
CA ARG A 90 0.54 -8.53 -11.06
C ARG A 90 1.04 -7.35 -11.89
N GLU A 91 0.88 -6.13 -11.40
CA GLU A 91 1.37 -4.94 -12.10
C GLU A 91 2.89 -4.79 -11.96
N GLY A 92 3.45 -5.17 -10.80
CA GLY A 92 4.90 -5.19 -10.57
C GLY A 92 5.64 -6.18 -11.48
N GLU A 93 5.05 -7.33 -11.82
CA GLU A 93 5.62 -8.29 -12.77
C GLU A 93 5.87 -7.67 -14.15
N LYS A 94 5.05 -6.72 -14.58
CA LYS A 94 5.24 -5.99 -15.85
C LYS A 94 6.46 -5.07 -15.80
N LEU A 95 6.90 -4.66 -14.61
CA LEU A 95 8.09 -3.84 -14.38
C LEU A 95 9.33 -4.71 -14.16
N ALA A 96 9.19 -5.78 -13.38
CA ALA A 96 10.24 -6.73 -13.05
C ALA A 96 9.68 -8.17 -13.09
N PRO A 97 9.89 -8.93 -14.19
CA PRO A 97 9.31 -10.26 -14.37
C PRO A 97 9.65 -11.28 -13.26
N VAL A 98 10.74 -11.06 -12.52
CA VAL A 98 11.11 -11.89 -11.37
C VAL A 98 10.04 -11.88 -10.25
N MET A 99 9.23 -10.82 -10.16
CA MET A 99 8.15 -10.69 -9.17
C MET A 99 7.00 -11.69 -9.38
N GLY A 100 6.82 -12.22 -10.59
CA GLY A 100 5.85 -13.29 -10.85
C GLY A 100 6.24 -14.63 -10.21
N ARG A 101 7.55 -14.84 -9.97
CA ARG A 101 8.11 -16.09 -9.44
C ARG A 101 8.12 -16.15 -7.91
N THR A 102 8.02 -15.01 -7.25
CA THR A 102 8.03 -14.89 -5.78
C THR A 102 6.74 -15.35 -5.08
N ARG A 103 5.74 -15.81 -5.84
CA ARG A 103 4.47 -16.35 -5.31
C ARG A 103 4.65 -17.69 -4.56
N SER A 104 5.84 -18.31 -4.58
CA SER A 104 6.13 -19.58 -3.88
C SER A 104 6.56 -19.42 -2.42
N SER A 105 5.85 -18.61 -1.63
CA SER A 105 5.93 -18.68 -0.17
C SER A 105 4.54 -18.41 0.39
N ALA A 106 3.65 -19.39 0.24
CA ALA A 106 2.48 -19.45 1.10
C ALA A 106 2.97 -19.39 2.56
N PRO A 107 2.30 -18.64 3.45
CA PRO A 107 2.63 -18.72 4.87
C PRO A 107 2.44 -20.17 5.28
N THR A 108 3.54 -20.86 5.57
CA THR A 108 3.51 -22.21 6.09
C THR A 108 2.82 -22.08 7.44
N ARG A 109 1.53 -22.39 7.50
CA ARG A 109 0.84 -22.60 8.79
C ARG A 109 1.66 -23.65 9.51
N ARG A 110 2.42 -23.23 10.52
CA ARG A 110 3.08 -24.15 11.44
C ARG A 110 1.96 -25.04 11.99
N PRO A 111 2.02 -26.36 11.86
CA PRO A 111 1.00 -27.21 12.46
C PRO A 111 0.96 -26.91 13.97
N PRO A 112 -0.23 -26.85 14.58
CA PRO A 112 -0.33 -26.70 16.02
C PRO A 112 0.48 -27.85 16.66
N ALA A 113 1.41 -27.49 17.55
CA ALA A 113 2.14 -28.48 18.32
C ALA A 113 1.11 -29.37 19.03
N GLY A 114 1.11 -30.67 18.70
CA GLY A 114 0.24 -31.64 19.32
C GLY A 114 0.48 -31.66 20.82
N GLY A 115 -0.49 -31.13 21.57
CA GLY A 115 -0.59 -31.37 23.00
C GLY A 115 -1.34 -32.67 23.22
N GLN A 116 -0.60 -33.75 23.49
CA GLN A 116 -1.12 -34.83 24.31
C GLN A 116 -1.19 -34.30 25.75
N ARG A 117 -2.40 -34.16 26.27
CA ARG A 117 -2.81 -34.45 27.66
C ARG A 117 -4.31 -34.26 27.80
#